data_AF-T1GVH4-F1
#
_entry.id   AF-T1GVH4-F1
#
_cell.length_a   1.000
_cell.length_b   1.000
_cell.length_c   1.000
_cell.angle_alpha   90.00
_cell.angle_beta   90.00
_cell.angle_gamma   90.00
#
_symmetry.space_group_name_H-M   'P 1'
#
loop_
_entity.id
_entity.type
_entity.pdbx_description
1 polymer ?
#
loop_
_entity_poly.entity_id
_entity_poly.type
_entity_poly.pdbx_seq_one_letter_code
_entity_poly.pdbx_strand_id
1 'polypeptide(L)' 'MYTSKVSPLRKFPTLFGGGFDSTSFFCFLDNQLFNQERSQNQLAPKVIIGDCEQFQKSPLTTTP' A
#
# COMPACT_ATOMS: atom_id res chain seq x y z
N MET A 1 11.14 29.42 -2.97
CA MET A 1 10.49 28.13 -3.30
C MET A 1 10.90 27.13 -2.22
N TYR A 2 10.06 26.89 -1.21
CA TYR A 2 10.33 25.91 -0.14
C TYR A 2 9.75 24.56 -0.55
N THR A 3 10.55 23.70 -1.17
CA THR A 3 10.14 22.33 -1.45
C THR A 3 10.28 21.51 -0.16
N SER A 4 9.16 21.25 0.51
CA SER A 4 9.11 20.30 1.62
C SER A 4 9.67 18.96 1.16
N LYS A 5 10.80 18.52 1.73
CA LYS A 5 11.45 17.26 1.36
C LYS A 5 10.66 16.11 2.00
N VAL A 6 9.85 15.42 1.19
CA VAL A 6 9.17 14.19 1.61
C VAL A 6 10.21 13.08 1.75
N SER A 7 10.22 12.38 2.89
CA SER A 7 11.12 11.25 3.12
C SER A 7 10.82 10.09 2.17
N PRO A 8 11.84 9.38 1.65
CA PRO A 8 11.64 8.24 0.76
C PRO A 8 10.96 7.07 1.51
N LEU A 9 9.89 6.53 0.94
CA LEU A 9 9.13 5.40 1.49
C LEU A 9 9.68 4.05 0.96
N ARG A 10 9.88 3.09 1.87
CA ARG A 10 10.17 1.67 1.57
C ARG A 10 9.02 0.81 2.08
N LYS A 11 8.55 -0.15 1.27
CA LYS A 11 7.48 -1.10 1.67
C LYS A 11 8.00 -2.53 1.72
N PHE A 12 7.51 -3.28 2.70
CA PHE A 12 7.79 -4.71 2.92
C PHE A 12 6.47 -5.47 3.03
N PRO A 13 5.76 -5.71 1.91
CA PRO A 13 4.50 -6.43 1.93
C PRO A 13 4.72 -7.89 2.33
N THR A 14 3.81 -8.41 3.16
CA THR A 14 3.77 -9.83 3.58
C THR A 14 2.69 -10.63 2.85
N LEU A 15 1.81 -9.95 2.10
CA LEU A 15 0.74 -10.52 1.28
C LEU A 15 0.73 -9.80 -0.08
N PHE A 16 0.73 -10.52 -1.20
CA PHE A 16 0.51 -9.95 -2.53
C PHE A 16 -0.95 -10.18 -2.92
N GLY A 17 -1.82 -9.16 -2.74
CA GLY A 17 -3.26 -9.33 -2.95
C GLY A 17 -3.96 -8.26 -3.79
N GLY A 18 -3.35 -7.10 -4.05
CA GLY A 18 -4.09 -6.01 -4.70
C GLY A 18 -3.30 -4.96 -5.47
N GLY A 19 -2.01 -5.18 -5.74
CA GLY A 19 -1.18 -4.21 -6.47
C GLY A 19 -0.95 -2.86 -5.74
N PHE A 20 -1.56 -2.64 -4.57
CA PHE A 20 -1.42 -1.43 -3.75
C PHE A 20 0.00 -1.21 -3.22
N ASP A 21 0.80 -2.27 -3.15
CA ASP A 21 2.17 -2.18 -2.67
C ASP A 21 3.09 -1.46 -3.65
N SER A 22 2.77 -1.44 -4.94
CA SER A 22 3.52 -0.73 -5.96
C SER A 22 2.92 0.61 -6.39
N THR A 23 1.69 0.90 -5.96
CA THR A 23 1.03 2.16 -6.33
C THR A 23 1.32 3.29 -5.34
N SER A 24 1.14 4.51 -5.85
CA SER A 24 1.08 5.75 -5.07
C SER A 24 -0.18 5.86 -4.21
N PHE A 25 -1.12 4.93 -4.28
CA PHE A 25 -2.39 5.07 -3.57
C PHE A 25 -2.28 4.55 -2.14
N PHE A 26 -2.83 5.33 -1.21
CA PHE A 26 -3.01 4.95 0.18
C PHE A 26 -4.50 5.02 0.53
N CYS A 27 -5.06 3.92 1.05
CA CYS A 27 -6.44 3.85 1.50
C CYS A 27 -6.50 4.06 3.02
N PHE A 28 -7.45 4.86 3.47
CA PHE A 28 -7.71 5.10 4.89
C PHE A 28 -9.22 5.25 5.14
N LEU A 29 -9.62 5.04 6.39
CA LEU A 29 -10.98 5.28 6.84
C LEU A 29 -11.14 6.75 7.20
N ASP A 30 -12.12 7.41 6.57
CA ASP A 30 -12.44 8.81 6.87
C ASP A 30 -13.47 8.88 8.02
N ASN A 31 -12.98 9.21 9.22
CA ASN A 31 -13.79 9.32 10.43
C ASN A 31 -14.85 10.44 10.34
N GLN A 32 -14.72 11.39 9.41
CA GLN A 32 -15.71 12.46 9.20
C GLN A 32 -16.90 12.01 8.35
N LEU A 33 -16.79 10.86 7.67
CA LEU A 33 -17.80 10.32 6.76
C LEU A 33 -18.17 8.89 7.13
N PHE A 34 -18.50 8.67 8.40
CA PHE A 34 -18.98 7.37 8.89
C PHE A 34 -18.00 6.20 8.64
N ASN A 35 -16.70 6.45 8.68
CA ASN A 35 -15.66 5.46 8.37
C ASN A 35 -15.79 4.88 6.94
N GLN A 36 -16.17 5.70 5.97
CA GLN A 36 -16.09 5.31 4.58
C GLN A 36 -14.61 5.17 4.16
N GLU A 37 -14.30 4.10 3.43
CA GLU A 37 -12.98 3.96 2.81
C GLU A 37 -12.76 5.03 1.74
N ARG A 38 -11.61 5.69 1.82
CA ARG A 38 -11.14 6.67 0.84
C ARG A 38 -9.72 6.36 0.42
N SER A 39 -9.41 6.68 -0.83
CA SER A 39 -8.06 6.57 -1.38
C SER A 39 -7.50 7.96 -1.66
N GLN A 40 -6.21 8.14 -1.40
CA GLN A 40 -5.48 9.37 -1.72
C GLN A 40 -4.18 9.04 -2.45
N ASN A 41 -3.80 9.91 -3.39
CA ASN A 41 -2.48 9.88 -4.02
C ASN A 41 -1.40 10.32 -3.03
N GLN A 42 -0.45 9.44 -2.76
CA GLN A 42 0.79 9.62 -2.00
C GLN A 42 2.00 9.37 -2.91
N LEU A 43 3.21 9.64 -2.42
CA LEU A 43 4.44 9.25 -3.11
C LEU A 43 4.51 7.73 -3.28
N ALA A 44 4.72 7.26 -4.52
CA ALA A 44 5.00 5.86 -4.79
C ALA A 44 6.26 5.39 -4.03
N PRO A 45 6.28 4.17 -3.47
CA PRO A 45 7.45 3.65 -2.78
C PRO A 45 8.63 3.51 -3.76
N LYS A 46 9.84 3.86 -3.32
CA LYS A 46 11.04 3.77 -4.16
C LYS A 46 11.57 2.36 -4.29
N VAL A 47 11.34 1.53 -3.27
CA VAL A 47 11.79 0.13 -3.20
C VAL A 47 10.71 -0.69 -2.52
N ILE A 48 10.43 -1.86 -3.08
CA ILE A 48 9.51 -2.86 -2.54
C ILE A 48 10.32 -4.14 -2.37
N ILE A 49 10.36 -4.69 -1.15
CA ILE A 49 11.08 -5.93 -0.84
C ILE A 49 10.05 -6.93 -0.35
N GLY A 50 9.93 -8.06 -1.05
CA GLY A 50 8.98 -9.11 -0.71
C GLY A 50 9.69 -10.43 -0.42
N ASP A 51 9.15 -11.19 0.53
CA ASP A 51 9.60 -12.54 0.87
C ASP A 51 8.67 -13.59 0.23
N CYS A 52 9.20 -14.30 -0.77
CA CYS A 52 8.49 -15.33 -1.52
C CYS A 52 7.91 -16.45 -0.63
N GLU A 53 8.58 -16.81 0.47
CA GLU A 53 8.10 -17.87 1.36
C GLU A 53 6.90 -17.44 2.19
N GLN A 54 6.83 -16.16 2.56
CA GLN A 54 5.66 -15.59 3.24
C GLN A 54 4.48 -15.44 2.28
N PHE A 55 4.73 -15.13 1.01
CA PHE A 55 3.67 -15.04 0.01
C PHE A 55 3.02 -16.39 -0.29
N GLN A 56 3.77 -17.48 -0.31
CA GLN A 56 3.18 -18.80 -0.53
C GLN A 56 2.26 -19.26 0.61
N LYS A 57 2.42 -18.69 1.81
CA LYS A 57 1.57 -18.94 2.98
C LYS A 57 0.36 -18.00 3.03
N SER A 58 0.33 -16.97 2.18
CA SER A 58 -0.80 -16.07 2.09
C SER A 58 -2.02 -16.81 1.56
N PRO A 59 -3.24 -16.54 2.09
CA PRO A 59 -4.44 -17.12 1.53
C PRO A 59 -4.56 -16.66 0.08
N LEU A 60 -4.43 -17.61 -0.85
CA LEU A 60 -4.73 -17.38 -2.26
C LEU A 60 -6.22 -17.02 -2.34
N THR A 61 -6.51 -15.73 -2.49
CA THR A 61 -7.86 -15.27 -2.79
C THR A 61 -8.17 -15.65 -4.22
N THR A 62 -8.59 -16.91 -4.43
CA THR A 62 -9.37 -17.30 -5.58
C THR A 62 -10.74 -16.65 -5.42
N THR A 63 -11.02 -15.57 -6.15
CA THR A 63 -12.41 -15.26 -6.46
C THR A 63 -13.00 -16.44 -7.25
N PRO A 64 -14.23 -16.90 -6.96
CA PRO A 64 -14.95 -17.78 -7.87
C PRO A 64 -15.19 -17.14 -9.23
#